data_AF-A0AAE8SZ32-F1
#
_entry.id   AF-A0AAE8SZ32-F1
#
_cell.length_a   1.000
_cell.length_b   1.000
_cell.length_c   1.000
_cell.angle_alpha   90.00
_cell.angle_beta   90.00
_cell.angle_gamma   90.00
#
_symmetry.space_group_name_H-M   'P 1'
#
loop_
_entity.id
_entity.type
_entity.pdbx_description
1 polymer ?
#
loop_
_entity_poly.entity_id
_entity_poly.type
_entity_poly.pdbx_seq_one_letter_code
_entity_poly.pdbx_strand_id
1 'polypeptide(L)'
;MKVPGSTILQEEDDRDSLIVALDFGTTFSGIAYSFSTDTEKIYTITEWPGAEARIVPKTPTAIWYAPHTYESFDWGYDVDMSIADKITALKLLFDPGQRRPYPLPDNFAETEIAKLPKPVVDVAADYMEAIFKHAMEEIEVDSVDPSFVDCFQKKFILTVPAVWSDKAKSMTLAAARKAGISPVEMITEPEAAALYTLHSMKSKGLQPGDAVVICDAGGGTVDLVSYEILSLDPFKLKALTAPSGGVCGSLMVNGLFEEEVRKTVGDTAYSELRTTYAYCSGLTDFDTVIKPAFRGWGDRDNEAMVRIFDPVVKEIESLVAEQITALRLERLEMDEKPEKGVAAIFLVGGFGSSVYLKSILEKSNPGVRVIQPREAWSAIVK
;
A
#
# COMPACT_ATOMS: atom_id res chain seq x y z
N MET A 1 -11.74 -42.29 -38.69
CA MET A 1 -12.64 -41.63 -37.72
C MET A 1 -11.80 -40.71 -36.85
N LYS A 2 -11.82 -39.40 -37.13
CA LYS A 2 -11.25 -38.35 -36.26
C LYS A 2 -12.41 -37.69 -35.55
N VAL A 3 -12.34 -37.62 -34.21
CA VAL A 3 -13.29 -36.86 -33.39
C VAL A 3 -12.94 -35.37 -33.53
N PRO A 4 -13.90 -34.47 -33.87
CA PRO A 4 -13.63 -33.04 -33.93
C PRO A 4 -13.51 -32.48 -32.51
N GLY A 5 -12.50 -31.63 -32.29
CA GLY A 5 -12.34 -30.88 -31.04
C GLY A 5 -13.46 -29.85 -30.88
N SER A 6 -14.09 -29.86 -29.72
CA SER A 6 -14.98 -28.79 -29.26
C SER A 6 -14.13 -27.59 -28.85
N THR A 7 -14.05 -26.59 -29.72
CA THR A 7 -13.66 -25.24 -29.32
C THR A 7 -14.79 -24.69 -28.47
N ILE A 8 -14.60 -24.68 -27.14
CA ILE A 8 -15.47 -23.93 -26.24
C ILE A 8 -15.16 -22.46 -26.50
N LEU A 9 -16.03 -21.78 -27.26
CA LEU A 9 -16.06 -20.33 -27.31
C LEU A 9 -16.45 -19.88 -25.89
N GLN A 10 -15.58 -19.10 -25.22
CA GLN A 10 -16.00 -18.34 -24.05
C GLN A 10 -17.08 -17.36 -24.54
N GLU A 11 -18.33 -17.56 -24.15
CA GLU A 11 -19.37 -16.55 -24.33
C GLU A 11 -18.93 -15.29 -23.57
N GLU A 12 -18.83 -14.16 -24.26
CA GLU A 12 -18.64 -12.86 -23.62
C GLU A 12 -19.89 -12.56 -22.79
N ASP A 13 -19.71 -12.44 -21.48
CA ASP A 13 -20.76 -12.01 -20.54
C ASP A 13 -21.04 -10.51 -20.82
N ASP A 14 -22.14 -10.22 -21.51
CA ASP A 14 -22.57 -8.88 -21.95
C ASP A 14 -23.17 -8.03 -20.80
N ARG A 15 -23.04 -8.49 -19.55
CA ARG A 15 -23.50 -7.74 -18.38
C ARG A 15 -22.54 -6.59 -18.08
N ASP A 16 -23.11 -5.49 -17.60
CA ASP A 16 -22.36 -4.45 -16.91
C ASP A 16 -21.53 -5.05 -15.77
N SER A 17 -20.40 -4.42 -15.46
CA SER A 17 -19.44 -4.90 -14.47
C SER A 17 -19.46 -4.07 -13.19
N LEU A 18 -19.42 -4.73 -12.04
CA LEU A 18 -19.02 -4.17 -10.76
C LEU A 18 -17.52 -4.46 -10.62
N ILE A 19 -16.72 -3.41 -10.62
CA ILE A 19 -15.27 -3.50 -10.50
C ILE A 19 -14.92 -3.23 -9.04
N VAL A 20 -14.27 -4.18 -8.38
CA VAL A 20 -13.86 -4.06 -6.98
C VAL A 20 -12.34 -4.18 -6.89
N ALA A 21 -11.68 -3.14 -6.41
CA ALA A 21 -10.24 -3.06 -6.26
C ALA A 21 -9.83 -3.27 -4.79
N LEU A 22 -8.85 -4.14 -4.57
CA LEU A 22 -8.16 -4.31 -3.29
C LEU A 22 -6.75 -3.74 -3.39
N ASP A 23 -6.46 -2.79 -2.51
CA ASP A 23 -5.10 -2.48 -2.14
C ASP A 23 -4.71 -3.31 -0.92
N PHE A 24 -4.05 -4.45 -1.17
CA PHE A 24 -3.55 -5.32 -0.12
C PHE A 24 -2.21 -4.76 0.37
N GLY A 25 -2.22 -3.76 1.25
CA GLY A 25 -1.00 -3.11 1.72
C GLY A 25 -0.29 -3.86 2.85
N THR A 26 0.98 -3.53 3.11
CA THR A 26 1.76 -4.18 4.19
C THR A 26 1.19 -3.89 5.58
N THR A 27 0.78 -2.66 5.85
CA THR A 27 0.28 -2.23 7.17
C THR A 27 -1.22 -2.01 7.21
N PHE A 28 -1.79 -1.53 6.10
CA PHE A 28 -3.22 -1.27 5.95
C PHE A 28 -3.67 -1.69 4.56
N SER A 29 -4.88 -2.22 4.46
CA SER A 29 -5.54 -2.54 3.19
C SER A 29 -6.83 -1.75 3.02
N GLY A 30 -7.26 -1.54 1.79
CA GLY A 30 -8.54 -0.86 1.50
C GLY A 30 -9.25 -1.48 0.31
N ILE A 31 -10.55 -1.20 0.21
CA ILE A 31 -11.39 -1.59 -0.94
C ILE A 31 -12.02 -0.34 -1.55
N ALA A 32 -11.99 -0.25 -2.87
CA ALA A 32 -12.79 0.69 -3.65
C ALA A 32 -13.56 -0.05 -4.73
N TYR A 33 -14.64 0.55 -5.21
CA TYR A 33 -15.44 -0.04 -6.27
C TYR A 33 -16.09 1.01 -7.17
N SER A 34 -16.43 0.58 -8.38
CA SER A 34 -17.19 1.37 -9.35
C SER A 34 -18.05 0.46 -10.22
N PHE A 35 -19.09 1.04 -10.82
CA PHE A 35 -19.95 0.35 -11.79
C PHE A 35 -19.54 0.78 -13.19
N SER A 36 -19.48 -0.15 -14.16
CA SER A 36 -19.17 0.18 -15.56
C SER A 36 -20.15 1.18 -16.18
N THR A 37 -21.35 1.29 -15.62
CA THR A 37 -22.39 2.25 -16.00
C THR A 37 -22.11 3.68 -15.57
N ASP A 38 -21.20 3.91 -14.61
CA ASP A 38 -20.83 5.24 -14.09
C ASP A 38 -19.32 5.29 -13.75
N THR A 39 -18.49 5.45 -14.79
CA THR A 39 -17.02 5.40 -14.68
C THR A 39 -16.41 6.64 -14.00
N GLU A 40 -17.20 7.68 -13.72
CA GLU A 40 -16.73 8.90 -13.05
C GLU A 40 -16.83 8.80 -11.52
N LYS A 41 -17.58 7.82 -10.99
CA LYS A 41 -17.74 7.62 -9.54
C LYS A 41 -16.96 6.42 -9.05
N ILE A 42 -16.08 6.70 -8.09
CA ILE A 42 -15.33 5.70 -7.34
C ILE A 42 -15.79 5.77 -5.89
N TYR A 43 -16.32 4.66 -5.40
CA TYR A 43 -16.74 4.49 -4.01
C TYR A 43 -15.62 3.81 -3.23
N THR A 44 -15.58 4.03 -1.92
CA THR A 44 -14.55 3.44 -1.04
C THR A 44 -15.23 2.92 0.20
N ILE A 45 -14.89 1.69 0.59
CA ILE A 45 -15.36 1.11 1.85
C ILE A 45 -14.67 1.87 2.98
N THR A 46 -15.47 2.42 3.89
CA THR A 46 -14.96 3.27 4.98
C THR A 46 -15.41 2.84 6.36
N GLU A 47 -16.41 1.97 6.44
CA GLU A 47 -16.89 1.35 7.66
C GLU A 47 -16.31 -0.06 7.74
N TRP A 48 -15.67 -0.38 8.88
CA TRP A 48 -14.97 -1.64 9.08
C TRP A 48 -15.38 -2.26 10.43
N PRO A 49 -15.46 -3.59 10.53
CA PRO A 49 -15.73 -4.25 11.79
C PRO A 49 -14.59 -3.96 12.78
N GLY A 50 -14.95 -3.79 14.06
CA GLY A 50 -14.00 -3.42 15.13
C GLY A 50 -13.53 -1.97 15.12
N ALA A 51 -13.91 -1.14 14.15
CA ALA A 51 -13.40 0.23 14.02
C ALA A 51 -13.98 1.25 15.02
N GLU A 52 -14.79 0.83 15.99
CA GLU A 52 -15.47 1.71 16.98
C GLU A 52 -16.25 2.87 16.31
N ALA A 53 -16.95 2.59 15.20
CA ALA A 53 -17.67 3.56 14.39
C ALA A 53 -16.81 4.68 13.74
N ARG A 54 -15.50 4.47 13.63
CA ARG A 54 -14.62 5.36 12.84
C ARG A 54 -14.84 5.14 11.34
N ILE A 55 -14.96 6.24 10.60
CA ILE A 55 -15.02 6.25 9.13
C ILE A 55 -13.61 6.49 8.60
N VAL A 56 -12.98 5.45 8.06
CA VAL A 56 -11.58 5.47 7.60
C VAL A 56 -11.43 4.67 6.31
N PRO A 57 -10.65 5.13 5.32
CA PRO A 57 -10.60 4.51 3.99
C PRO A 57 -9.89 3.15 3.94
N LYS A 58 -9.28 2.70 5.05
CA LYS A 58 -8.49 1.48 5.13
C LYS A 58 -8.59 0.85 6.52
N THR A 59 -8.37 -0.45 6.56
CA THR A 59 -8.32 -1.28 7.77
C THR A 59 -6.93 -1.90 7.94
N PRO A 60 -6.43 -2.16 9.17
CA PRO A 60 -5.12 -2.76 9.40
C PRO A 60 -4.96 -4.08 8.66
N THR A 61 -3.81 -4.31 8.02
CA THR A 61 -3.45 -5.63 7.49
C THR A 61 -2.92 -6.49 8.63
N ALA A 62 -3.82 -6.86 9.53
CA ALA A 62 -3.57 -7.64 10.72
C ALA A 62 -4.54 -8.81 10.79
N ILE A 63 -4.03 -9.94 11.29
CA ILE A 63 -4.83 -11.13 11.58
C ILE A 63 -4.33 -11.76 12.89
N TRP A 64 -5.26 -12.26 13.69
CA TRP A 64 -4.94 -13.01 14.90
C TRP A 64 -5.80 -14.27 14.94
N TYR A 65 -5.17 -15.43 15.13
CA TYR A 65 -5.88 -16.69 15.20
C TYR A 65 -6.17 -17.05 16.65
N ALA A 66 -7.39 -17.50 16.91
CA ALA A 66 -7.72 -18.07 18.19
C ALA A 66 -6.79 -19.27 18.49
N PRO A 67 -6.22 -19.36 19.70
CA PRO A 67 -5.30 -20.43 20.05
C PRO A 67 -5.90 -21.82 19.84
N HIS A 68 -5.09 -22.77 19.39
CA HIS A 68 -5.39 -24.21 19.24
C HIS A 68 -6.32 -24.60 18.08
N THR A 69 -7.22 -23.74 17.61
CA THR A 69 -8.11 -24.08 16.49
C THR A 69 -7.55 -23.63 15.16
N TYR A 70 -6.93 -22.43 15.07
CA TYR A 70 -6.43 -21.82 13.82
C TYR A 70 -7.47 -21.77 12.68
N GLU A 71 -8.75 -21.97 13.00
CA GLU A 71 -9.90 -21.98 12.10
C GLU A 71 -10.75 -20.71 12.26
N SER A 72 -10.70 -20.07 13.44
CA SER A 72 -11.32 -18.77 13.71
C SER A 72 -10.25 -17.72 13.92
N PHE A 73 -10.47 -16.54 13.36
CA PHE A 73 -9.54 -15.42 13.46
C PHE A 73 -10.28 -14.08 13.53
N ASP A 74 -9.63 -13.13 14.19
CA ASP A 74 -9.94 -11.72 14.09
C ASP A 74 -9.06 -11.09 13.01
N TRP A 75 -9.56 -10.06 12.33
CA TRP A 75 -8.84 -9.37 11.26
C TRP A 75 -9.12 -7.87 11.31
N GLY A 76 -8.26 -7.07 10.67
CA GLY A 76 -8.51 -5.63 10.57
C GLY A 76 -8.53 -4.96 11.94
N TYR A 77 -9.58 -4.18 12.21
CA TYR A 77 -9.74 -3.49 13.49
C TYR A 77 -10.31 -4.36 14.61
N ASP A 78 -10.82 -5.57 14.33
CA ASP A 78 -11.20 -6.52 15.39
C ASP A 78 -9.97 -7.08 16.12
N VAL A 79 -8.78 -7.01 15.50
CA VAL A 79 -7.54 -7.43 16.15
C VAL A 79 -7.12 -6.39 17.20
N ASP A 80 -7.02 -6.84 18.45
CA ASP A 80 -6.37 -6.04 19.50
C ASP A 80 -4.88 -5.89 19.20
N MET A 81 -4.47 -4.71 18.73
CA MET A 81 -3.09 -4.43 18.35
C MET A 81 -2.10 -4.45 19.53
N SER A 82 -2.58 -4.51 20.77
CA SER A 82 -1.75 -4.63 21.96
C SER A 82 -1.38 -6.09 22.32
N ILE A 83 -1.95 -7.08 21.66
CA ILE A 83 -1.55 -8.49 21.85
C ILE A 83 -0.22 -8.79 21.13
N ALA A 84 0.54 -9.72 21.70
CA ALA A 84 1.91 -10.01 21.26
C ALA A 84 1.97 -10.94 20.04
N ASP A 85 1.01 -11.85 19.89
CA ASP A 85 0.99 -12.94 18.89
C ASP A 85 0.14 -12.64 17.65
N LYS A 86 -0.24 -11.37 17.45
CA LYS A 86 -0.85 -10.90 16.20
C LYS A 86 0.13 -11.03 15.02
N ILE A 87 -0.42 -11.25 13.83
CA ILE A 87 0.34 -11.33 12.58
C ILE A 87 0.15 -10.02 11.83
N THR A 88 1.24 -9.28 11.60
CA THR A 88 1.26 -8.01 10.85
C THR A 88 2.38 -8.00 9.82
N ALA A 89 2.25 -7.19 8.77
CA ALA A 89 3.27 -7.04 7.72
C ALA A 89 3.61 -8.35 6.98
N LEU A 90 2.68 -9.31 6.95
CA LEU A 90 2.84 -10.62 6.28
C LEU A 90 3.17 -10.48 4.78
N LYS A 91 2.74 -9.39 4.15
CA LYS A 91 3.03 -9.06 2.76
C LYS A 91 4.53 -9.06 2.45
N LEU A 92 5.39 -8.67 3.40
CA LEU A 92 6.86 -8.67 3.22
C LEU A 92 7.48 -10.09 3.17
N LEU A 93 6.72 -11.13 3.51
CA LEU A 93 7.17 -12.53 3.45
C LEU A 93 6.96 -13.15 2.07
N PHE A 94 6.26 -12.46 1.15
CA PHE A 94 6.13 -12.92 -0.24
C PHE A 94 7.42 -12.69 -1.04
N ASP A 95 8.26 -11.75 -0.62
CA ASP A 95 9.57 -11.50 -1.21
C ASP A 95 10.70 -11.41 -0.16
N PRO A 96 11.05 -12.53 0.50
CA PRO A 96 12.02 -12.53 1.60
C PRO A 96 13.46 -12.22 1.15
N GLY A 97 13.73 -12.24 -0.16
CA GLY A 97 15.06 -11.95 -0.72
C GLY A 97 15.38 -10.46 -0.84
N GLN A 98 14.40 -9.58 -0.66
CA GLN A 98 14.63 -8.14 -0.74
C GLN A 98 15.51 -7.64 0.41
N ARG A 99 16.43 -6.73 0.08
CA ARG A 99 17.29 -6.09 1.08
C ARG A 99 16.45 -5.24 2.03
N ARG A 100 16.64 -5.48 3.33
CA ARG A 100 16.02 -4.71 4.42
C ARG A 100 17.11 -3.86 5.11
N PRO A 101 17.23 -2.56 4.80
CA PRO A 101 18.31 -1.73 5.35
C PRO A 101 18.15 -1.41 6.84
N TYR A 102 16.94 -1.54 7.38
CA TYR A 102 16.58 -1.16 8.75
C TYR A 102 15.81 -2.27 9.47
N PRO A 103 15.84 -2.30 10.81
CA PRO A 103 15.10 -3.29 11.58
C PRO A 103 13.59 -3.18 11.35
N LEU A 104 12.94 -4.34 11.34
CA LEU A 104 11.49 -4.46 11.46
C LEU A 104 11.11 -4.56 12.94
N PRO A 105 9.86 -4.25 13.31
CA PRO A 105 9.31 -4.52 14.63
C PRO A 105 9.51 -5.97 15.06
N ASP A 106 9.70 -6.19 16.36
CA ASP A 106 9.93 -7.52 16.93
C ASP A 106 8.76 -8.50 16.72
N ASN A 107 7.55 -7.96 16.60
CA ASN A 107 6.31 -8.70 16.34
C ASN A 107 6.00 -8.86 14.84
N PHE A 108 7.02 -8.78 13.99
CA PHE A 108 6.90 -9.05 12.56
C PHE A 108 6.38 -10.47 12.28
N ALA A 109 5.50 -10.60 11.28
CA ALA A 109 4.77 -11.83 10.95
C ALA A 109 5.59 -13.13 10.88
N GLU A 110 6.89 -13.07 10.57
CA GLU A 110 7.72 -14.26 10.39
C GLU A 110 7.69 -15.20 11.60
N THR A 111 7.80 -14.64 12.80
CA THR A 111 7.84 -15.42 14.06
C THR A 111 6.52 -16.13 14.33
N GLU A 112 5.39 -15.44 14.11
CA GLU A 112 4.06 -15.99 14.40
C GLU A 112 3.60 -16.96 13.32
N ILE A 113 3.88 -16.66 12.05
CA ILE A 113 3.57 -17.58 10.93
C ILE A 113 4.34 -18.88 11.05
N ALA A 114 5.60 -18.86 11.52
CA ALA A 114 6.38 -20.08 11.73
C ALA A 114 5.76 -21.03 12.79
N LYS A 115 4.90 -20.52 13.68
CA LYS A 115 4.18 -21.33 14.67
C LYS A 115 2.89 -21.94 14.12
N LEU A 116 2.40 -21.44 12.98
CA LEU A 116 1.15 -21.90 12.40
C LEU A 116 1.35 -23.17 11.56
N PRO A 117 0.40 -24.12 11.59
CA PRO A 117 0.37 -25.24 10.65
C PRO A 117 -0.17 -24.82 9.26
N LYS A 118 0.06 -23.56 8.86
CA LYS A 118 -0.54 -22.91 7.69
C LYS A 118 0.51 -22.06 6.96
N PRO A 119 0.65 -22.16 5.63
CA PRO A 119 1.61 -21.35 4.89
C PRO A 119 1.15 -19.88 4.81
N VAL A 120 2.11 -18.96 4.64
CA VAL A 120 1.82 -17.51 4.58
C VAL A 120 0.81 -17.10 3.50
N VAL A 121 0.74 -17.83 2.39
CA VAL A 121 -0.24 -17.59 1.31
C VAL A 121 -1.67 -17.85 1.79
N ASP A 122 -1.85 -18.82 2.68
CA ASP A 122 -3.17 -19.18 3.20
C ASP A 122 -3.59 -18.18 4.28
N VAL A 123 -2.65 -17.72 5.11
CA VAL A 123 -2.90 -16.60 6.04
C VAL A 123 -3.31 -15.33 5.29
N ALA A 124 -2.66 -15.04 4.16
CA ALA A 124 -3.03 -13.92 3.30
C ALA A 124 -4.41 -14.12 2.65
N ALA A 125 -4.72 -15.36 2.23
CA ALA A 125 -6.03 -15.71 1.68
C ALA A 125 -7.14 -15.51 2.71
N ASP A 126 -6.96 -15.95 3.96
CA ASP A 126 -7.94 -15.76 5.03
C ASP A 126 -8.25 -14.27 5.26
N TYR A 127 -7.21 -13.42 5.29
CA TYR A 127 -7.39 -11.97 5.38
C TYR A 127 -8.11 -11.39 4.15
N MET A 128 -7.71 -11.80 2.94
CA MET A 128 -8.33 -11.35 1.70
C MET A 128 -9.80 -11.78 1.58
N GLU A 129 -10.13 -12.99 2.02
CA GLU A 129 -11.51 -13.50 2.04
C GLU A 129 -12.36 -12.64 2.99
N ALA A 130 -11.86 -12.37 4.18
CA ALA A 130 -12.57 -11.57 5.18
C ALA A 130 -12.83 -10.13 4.70
N ILE A 131 -11.81 -9.44 4.16
CA ILE A 131 -11.96 -8.06 3.68
C ILE A 131 -12.89 -7.95 2.46
N PHE A 132 -12.83 -8.91 1.53
CA PHE A 132 -13.72 -8.91 0.37
C PHE A 132 -15.14 -9.27 0.75
N LYS A 133 -15.34 -10.25 1.64
CA LYS A 133 -16.67 -10.61 2.14
C LYS A 133 -17.35 -9.39 2.77
N HIS A 134 -16.66 -8.71 3.68
CA HIS A 134 -17.17 -7.48 4.30
C HIS A 134 -17.50 -6.41 3.26
N ALA A 135 -16.60 -6.17 2.29
CA ALA A 135 -16.83 -5.19 1.25
C ALA A 135 -18.05 -5.51 0.38
N MET A 136 -18.27 -6.78 0.02
CA MET A 136 -19.45 -7.17 -0.75
C MET A 136 -20.74 -6.98 0.05
N GLU A 137 -20.74 -7.32 1.34
CA GLU A 137 -21.87 -7.08 2.25
C GLU A 137 -22.20 -5.57 2.33
N GLU A 138 -21.20 -4.70 2.46
CA GLU A 138 -21.39 -3.24 2.47
C GLU A 138 -21.94 -2.71 1.13
N ILE A 139 -21.40 -3.19 -0.01
CA ILE A 139 -21.88 -2.79 -1.34
C ILE A 139 -23.35 -3.19 -1.56
N GLU A 140 -23.74 -4.37 -1.06
CA GLU A 140 -25.13 -4.84 -1.11
C GLU A 140 -26.05 -4.00 -0.22
N VAL A 141 -25.61 -3.63 0.99
CA VAL A 141 -26.38 -2.78 1.92
C VAL A 141 -26.57 -1.36 1.37
N ASP A 142 -25.54 -0.79 0.75
CA ASP A 142 -25.60 0.54 0.13
C ASP A 142 -26.42 0.56 -1.16
N SER A 143 -26.69 -0.60 -1.74
CA SER A 143 -27.55 -0.74 -2.92
C SER A 143 -29.04 -0.66 -2.55
N VAL A 144 -29.85 -0.06 -3.42
CA VAL A 144 -31.31 0.11 -3.18
C VAL A 144 -32.04 -1.24 -3.06
N ASP A 145 -31.52 -2.27 -3.72
CA ASP A 145 -32.00 -3.64 -3.70
C ASP A 145 -30.77 -4.56 -3.77
N PRO A 146 -30.53 -5.47 -2.81
CA PRO A 146 -29.38 -6.39 -2.85
C PRO A 146 -29.25 -7.18 -4.16
N SER A 147 -30.38 -7.47 -4.83
CA SER A 147 -30.38 -8.14 -6.14
C SER A 147 -29.85 -7.26 -7.28
N PHE A 148 -29.68 -5.96 -7.06
CA PHE A 148 -29.05 -5.04 -8.01
C PHE A 148 -27.60 -5.44 -8.26
N VAL A 149 -26.85 -5.75 -7.20
CA VAL A 149 -25.44 -6.15 -7.31
C VAL A 149 -25.31 -7.46 -8.09
N ASP A 150 -26.26 -8.38 -7.95
CA ASP A 150 -26.31 -9.65 -8.69
C ASP A 150 -26.42 -9.49 -10.21
N CYS A 151 -27.00 -8.37 -10.66
CA CYS A 151 -27.11 -8.05 -12.08
C CYS A 151 -25.75 -7.77 -12.75
N PHE A 152 -24.70 -7.47 -11.97
CA PHE A 152 -23.39 -7.13 -12.51
C PHE A 152 -22.44 -8.34 -12.53
N GLN A 153 -21.60 -8.40 -13.56
CA GLN A 153 -20.40 -9.25 -13.55
C GLN A 153 -19.37 -8.66 -12.56
N LYS A 154 -18.82 -9.48 -11.67
CA LYS A 154 -17.81 -9.02 -10.71
C LYS A 154 -16.43 -9.15 -11.34
N LYS A 155 -15.68 -8.06 -11.34
CA LYS A 155 -14.27 -8.01 -11.79
C LYS A 155 -13.42 -7.49 -10.65
N PHE A 156 -12.36 -8.20 -10.33
CA PHE A 156 -11.51 -7.86 -9.19
C PHE A 156 -10.17 -7.32 -9.67
N ILE A 157 -9.72 -6.23 -9.07
CA ILE A 157 -8.39 -5.64 -9.31
C ILE A 157 -7.58 -5.73 -8.02
N LEU A 158 -6.32 -6.13 -8.13
CA LEU A 158 -5.42 -6.24 -6.99
C LEU A 158 -4.15 -5.44 -7.26
N THR A 159 -3.80 -4.55 -6.34
CA THR A 159 -2.56 -3.78 -6.46
C THR A 159 -1.37 -4.60 -5.97
N VAL A 160 -0.22 -4.42 -6.64
CA VAL A 160 1.06 -5.02 -6.22
C VAL A 160 2.20 -4.00 -6.33
N PRO A 161 3.21 -4.05 -5.45
CA PRO A 161 4.40 -3.21 -5.59
C PRO A 161 5.07 -3.45 -6.94
N ALA A 162 5.59 -2.39 -7.55
CA ALA A 162 6.16 -2.49 -8.89
C ALA A 162 7.47 -3.29 -8.87
N VAL A 163 8.27 -3.15 -7.79
CA VAL A 163 9.58 -3.82 -7.64
C VAL A 163 9.51 -5.27 -7.17
N TRP A 164 8.30 -5.82 -7.02
CA TRP A 164 8.14 -7.21 -6.61
C TRP A 164 8.57 -8.21 -7.66
N SER A 165 9.23 -9.28 -7.18
CA SER A 165 9.56 -10.44 -7.99
C SER A 165 8.30 -11.13 -8.53
N ASP A 166 8.44 -11.85 -9.64
CA ASP A 166 7.35 -12.65 -10.22
C ASP A 166 6.80 -13.68 -9.22
N LYS A 167 7.66 -14.18 -8.33
CA LYS A 167 7.27 -15.08 -7.25
C LYS A 167 6.31 -14.37 -6.27
N ALA A 168 6.65 -13.16 -5.83
CA ALA A 168 5.81 -12.41 -4.90
C ALA A 168 4.45 -12.05 -5.53
N LYS A 169 4.44 -11.60 -6.79
CA LYS A 169 3.21 -11.36 -7.57
C LYS A 169 2.37 -12.63 -7.72
N SER A 170 2.99 -13.77 -8.02
CA SER A 170 2.31 -15.06 -8.12
C SER A 170 1.72 -15.53 -6.79
N MET A 171 2.40 -15.28 -5.66
CA MET A 171 1.90 -15.59 -4.33
C MET A 171 0.68 -14.74 -3.96
N THR A 172 0.69 -13.45 -4.27
CA THR A 172 -0.47 -12.57 -4.10
C THR A 172 -1.66 -13.03 -4.93
N LEU A 173 -1.43 -13.36 -6.21
CA LEU A 173 -2.48 -13.91 -7.07
C LEU A 173 -3.03 -15.24 -6.55
N ALA A 174 -2.16 -16.10 -6.00
CA ALA A 174 -2.58 -17.37 -5.41
C ALA A 174 -3.41 -17.16 -4.14
N ALA A 175 -3.03 -16.23 -3.26
CA ALA A 175 -3.81 -15.87 -2.08
C ALA A 175 -5.20 -15.36 -2.48
N ALA A 176 -5.27 -14.43 -3.44
CA ALA A 176 -6.54 -13.89 -3.91
C ALA A 176 -7.47 -14.97 -4.48
N ARG A 177 -6.94 -15.87 -5.32
CA ARG A 177 -7.71 -16.99 -5.87
C ARG A 177 -8.20 -17.96 -4.80
N LYS A 178 -7.40 -18.21 -3.75
CA LYS A 178 -7.80 -19.04 -2.61
C LYS A 178 -8.93 -18.41 -1.81
N ALA A 179 -8.93 -17.09 -1.68
CA ALA A 179 -9.99 -16.30 -1.07
C ALA A 179 -11.27 -16.18 -1.93
N GLY A 180 -11.37 -16.91 -3.05
CA GLY A 180 -12.55 -16.87 -3.93
C GLY A 180 -12.61 -15.66 -4.87
N ILE A 181 -11.54 -14.86 -4.96
CA ILE A 181 -11.50 -13.62 -5.74
C ILE A 181 -11.07 -13.95 -7.17
N SER A 182 -12.05 -14.11 -8.06
CA SER A 182 -11.83 -14.43 -9.47
C SER A 182 -13.03 -14.01 -10.34
N PRO A 183 -12.81 -13.50 -11.57
CA PRO A 183 -11.51 -13.21 -12.20
C PRO A 183 -10.83 -12.01 -11.54
N VAL A 184 -9.51 -12.12 -11.35
CA VAL A 184 -8.68 -11.08 -10.74
C VAL A 184 -7.55 -10.66 -11.69
N GLU A 185 -7.42 -9.36 -11.87
CA GLU A 185 -6.33 -8.72 -12.60
C GLU A 185 -5.42 -7.96 -11.61
N MET A 186 -4.16 -7.76 -12.00
CA MET A 186 -3.21 -7.02 -11.19
C MET A 186 -2.81 -5.72 -11.88
N ILE A 187 -2.69 -4.66 -11.09
CA ILE A 187 -2.10 -3.38 -11.47
C ILE A 187 -0.96 -3.04 -10.51
N THR A 188 0.05 -2.31 -10.96
CA THR A 188 1.09 -1.87 -10.03
C THR A 188 0.59 -0.71 -9.16
N GLU A 189 0.98 -0.68 -7.89
CA GLU A 189 0.63 0.39 -6.94
C GLU A 189 0.97 1.81 -7.45
N PRO A 190 2.18 2.09 -7.96
CA PRO A 190 2.49 3.42 -8.51
C PRO A 190 1.70 3.76 -9.78
N GLU A 191 1.30 2.77 -10.57
CA GLU A 191 0.45 3.00 -11.76
C GLU A 191 -0.98 3.35 -11.36
N ALA A 192 -1.58 2.61 -10.44
CA ALA A 192 -2.89 2.92 -9.87
C ALA A 192 -2.90 4.32 -9.26
N ALA A 193 -1.89 4.62 -8.43
CA ALA A 193 -1.75 5.94 -7.84
C ALA A 193 -1.58 7.05 -8.88
N ALA A 194 -0.83 6.81 -9.98
CA ALA A 194 -0.67 7.77 -11.05
C ALA A 194 -2.00 8.10 -11.73
N LEU A 195 -2.78 7.06 -12.08
CA LEU A 195 -4.08 7.20 -12.74
C LEU A 195 -5.04 8.04 -11.88
N TYR A 196 -5.19 7.71 -10.58
CA TYR A 196 -6.07 8.45 -9.69
C TYR A 196 -5.57 9.88 -9.41
N THR A 197 -4.30 10.01 -9.05
CA THR A 197 -3.70 11.28 -8.65
C THR A 197 -3.75 12.30 -9.79
N LEU A 198 -3.47 11.86 -11.02
CA LEU A 198 -3.46 12.78 -12.16
C LEU A 198 -4.87 13.03 -12.70
N HIS A 199 -5.78 12.06 -12.65
CA HIS A 199 -7.19 12.28 -12.98
C HIS A 199 -7.81 13.33 -12.03
N SER A 200 -7.59 13.21 -10.73
CA SER A 200 -8.09 14.18 -9.73
C SER A 200 -7.42 15.56 -9.82
N MET A 201 -6.33 15.69 -10.58
CA MET A 201 -5.55 16.93 -10.72
C MET A 201 -5.50 17.50 -12.14
N LYS A 202 -6.45 17.11 -13.02
CA LYS A 202 -6.62 17.66 -14.39
C LYS A 202 -6.53 19.20 -14.48
N SER A 203 -6.81 19.94 -13.39
CA SER A 203 -6.79 21.41 -13.34
C SER A 203 -5.54 22.04 -12.69
N LYS A 204 -4.53 21.29 -12.23
CA LYS A 204 -3.41 21.82 -11.41
C LYS A 204 -2.15 22.22 -12.18
N GLY A 205 -2.30 22.54 -13.47
CA GLY A 205 -1.25 23.15 -14.29
C GLY A 205 -0.15 22.20 -14.76
N LEU A 206 -0.46 20.90 -14.90
CA LEU A 206 0.36 19.95 -15.65
C LEU A 206 -0.07 19.96 -17.10
N GLN A 207 0.86 19.68 -18.02
CA GLN A 207 0.62 19.68 -19.45
C GLN A 207 1.18 18.41 -20.11
N PRO A 208 0.66 18.01 -21.28
CA PRO A 208 1.29 16.98 -22.09
C PRO A 208 2.78 17.29 -22.33
N GLY A 209 3.63 16.28 -22.16
CA GLY A 209 5.09 16.36 -22.20
C GLY A 209 5.76 16.66 -20.85
N ASP A 210 5.00 16.98 -19.80
CA ASP A 210 5.55 17.04 -18.45
C ASP A 210 5.91 15.63 -17.97
N ALA A 211 7.03 15.53 -17.27
CA ALA A 211 7.42 14.30 -16.58
C ALA A 211 7.17 14.42 -15.08
N VAL A 212 6.67 13.35 -14.49
CA VAL A 212 6.31 13.28 -13.07
C VAL A 212 6.88 12.00 -12.46
N VAL A 213 7.29 12.08 -11.20
CA VAL A 213 7.73 10.90 -10.42
C VAL A 213 6.61 10.55 -9.45
N ILE A 214 6.11 9.32 -9.51
CA ILE A 214 5.28 8.76 -8.45
C ILE A 214 6.22 8.19 -7.41
N CYS A 215 6.06 8.60 -6.17
CA CYS A 215 6.73 8.04 -5.01
C CYS A 215 5.64 7.51 -4.07
N ASP A 216 5.34 6.23 -4.19
CA ASP A 216 4.48 5.53 -3.25
C ASP A 216 5.29 5.14 -2.03
N ALA A 217 5.23 5.98 -1.00
CA ALA A 217 5.86 5.71 0.28
C ALA A 217 4.84 5.01 1.19
N GLY A 218 4.87 3.68 1.17
CA GLY A 218 3.93 2.83 1.87
C GLY A 218 4.33 2.47 3.30
N GLY A 219 3.64 1.45 3.83
CA GLY A 219 3.88 0.92 5.16
C GLY A 219 5.19 0.14 5.27
N GLY A 220 5.47 -0.73 4.30
CA GLY A 220 6.68 -1.58 4.30
C GLY A 220 7.62 -1.32 3.13
N THR A 221 7.08 -0.93 1.98
CA THR A 221 7.85 -0.67 0.76
C THR A 221 7.71 0.79 0.34
N VAL A 222 8.69 1.24 -0.44
CA VAL A 222 8.59 2.44 -1.25
C VAL A 222 8.79 2.04 -2.69
N ASP A 223 7.89 2.47 -3.56
CA ASP A 223 7.87 2.16 -4.99
C ASP A 223 7.83 3.45 -5.80
N LEU A 224 8.68 3.54 -6.82
CA LEU A 224 8.82 4.73 -7.65
C LEU A 224 8.74 4.39 -9.13
N VAL A 225 8.04 5.23 -9.88
CA VAL A 225 7.99 5.19 -11.34
C VAL A 225 7.92 6.60 -11.89
N SER A 226 8.64 6.85 -12.97
CA SER A 226 8.55 8.11 -13.70
C SER A 226 7.65 7.97 -14.92
N TYR A 227 6.72 8.89 -15.10
CA TYR A 227 5.81 8.95 -16.25
C TYR A 227 5.92 10.27 -17.00
N GLU A 228 5.75 10.20 -18.31
CA GLU A 228 5.41 11.33 -19.16
C GLU A 228 3.89 11.39 -19.34
N ILE A 229 3.32 12.59 -19.21
CA ILE A 229 1.92 12.84 -19.52
C ILE A 229 1.77 12.96 -21.03
N LEU A 230 1.09 12.02 -21.69
CA LEU A 230 0.85 12.09 -23.13
C LEU A 230 -0.43 12.87 -23.47
N SER A 231 -1.44 12.76 -22.62
CA SER A 231 -2.74 13.41 -22.81
C SER A 231 -3.43 13.56 -21.46
N LEU A 232 -4.17 14.66 -21.28
CA LEU A 232 -4.98 14.92 -20.09
C LEU A 232 -6.43 14.43 -20.25
N ASP A 233 -6.90 14.30 -21.50
CA ASP A 233 -8.26 13.85 -21.83
C ASP A 233 -8.34 13.18 -23.23
N PRO A 234 -8.57 11.86 -23.33
CA PRO A 234 -8.51 10.89 -22.23
C PRO A 234 -7.11 10.87 -21.62
N PHE A 235 -7.04 10.55 -20.33
CA PHE A 235 -5.78 10.55 -19.61
C PHE A 235 -4.86 9.43 -20.09
N LYS A 236 -3.62 9.76 -20.48
CA LYS A 236 -2.64 8.78 -20.98
C LYS A 236 -1.25 9.08 -20.43
N LEU A 237 -0.60 8.02 -19.95
CA LEU A 237 0.76 8.04 -19.43
C LEU A 237 1.67 7.15 -20.26
N LYS A 238 2.96 7.49 -20.25
CA LYS A 238 4.04 6.64 -20.75
C LYS A 238 5.10 6.52 -19.67
N ALA A 239 5.40 5.30 -19.23
CA ALA A 239 6.53 5.08 -18.33
C ALA A 239 7.82 5.50 -19.04
N LEU A 240 8.64 6.32 -18.38
CA LEU A 240 9.92 6.80 -18.91
C LEU A 240 11.11 5.98 -18.42
N THR A 241 10.96 5.31 -17.28
CA THR A 241 12.04 4.60 -16.59
C THR A 241 11.51 3.29 -16.06
N ALA A 242 12.39 2.32 -15.84
CA ALA A 242 12.04 1.15 -15.03
C ALA A 242 11.58 1.58 -13.62
N PRO A 243 10.65 0.84 -12.99
CA PRO A 243 10.32 1.04 -11.59
C PRO A 243 11.54 0.83 -10.69
N SER A 244 11.65 1.63 -9.64
CA SER A 244 12.63 1.46 -8.56
C SER A 244 11.94 1.48 -7.21
N GLY A 245 12.67 1.16 -6.13
CA GLY A 245 12.07 1.04 -4.82
C GLY A 245 12.87 0.20 -3.85
N GLY A 246 12.32 0.03 -2.65
CA GLY A 246 12.98 -0.70 -1.58
C GLY A 246 12.08 -0.97 -0.38
N VAL A 247 12.57 -1.78 0.55
CA VAL A 247 11.88 -2.14 1.79
C VAL A 247 12.25 -1.09 2.86
N CYS A 248 11.70 0.12 2.72
CA CYS A 248 12.01 1.30 3.55
C CYS A 248 10.76 2.15 3.89
N GLY A 249 9.65 1.51 4.22
CA GLY A 249 8.40 2.19 4.61
C GLY A 249 8.30 2.59 6.08
N SER A 250 7.12 3.08 6.48
CA SER A 250 6.86 3.53 7.86
C SER A 250 7.04 2.49 8.96
N LEU A 251 7.03 1.19 8.62
CA LEU A 251 7.21 0.09 9.57
C LEU A 251 8.64 0.06 10.12
N MET A 252 9.63 0.48 9.33
CA MET A 252 11.03 0.56 9.76
C MET A 252 11.24 1.69 10.77
N VAL A 253 10.40 2.74 10.71
CA VAL A 253 10.38 3.79 11.74
C VAL A 253 9.94 3.21 13.10
N ASN A 254 9.02 2.23 13.12
CA ASN A 254 8.64 1.52 14.35
C ASN A 254 9.80 0.66 14.86
N GLY A 255 10.44 -0.11 13.99
CA GLY A 255 11.61 -0.92 14.37
C GLY A 255 12.77 -0.06 14.92
N LEU A 256 13.00 1.12 14.34
CA LEU A 256 14.00 2.07 14.85
C LEU A 256 13.59 2.71 16.19
N PHE A 257 12.29 2.94 16.41
CA PHE A 257 11.79 3.39 17.71
C PHE A 257 12.00 2.32 18.79
N GLU A 258 11.64 1.07 18.51
CA GLU A 258 11.87 -0.07 19.40
C GLU A 258 13.35 -0.23 19.75
N GLU A 259 14.23 -0.08 18.76
CA GLU A 259 15.68 -0.12 18.95
C GLU A 259 16.19 1.03 19.84
N GLU A 260 15.65 2.25 19.70
CA GLU A 260 16.00 3.38 20.57
C GLU A 260 15.50 3.15 22.01
N VAL A 261 14.32 2.56 22.19
CA VAL A 261 13.84 2.12 23.51
C VAL A 261 14.77 1.07 24.10
N ARG A 262 15.11 0.04 23.33
CA ARG A 262 16.01 -1.05 23.73
C ARG A 262 17.37 -0.53 24.19
N LYS A 263 17.98 0.41 23.44
CA LYS A 263 19.23 1.07 23.84
C LYS A 263 19.11 1.86 25.14
N THR A 264 17.96 2.47 25.36
CA THR A 264 17.71 3.32 26.54
C THR A 264 17.52 2.50 27.81
N VAL A 265 16.76 1.40 27.75
CA VAL A 265 16.43 0.58 28.93
C VAL A 265 17.38 -0.61 29.14
N GLY A 266 18.13 -0.98 28.10
CA GLY A 266 19.02 -2.15 28.08
C GLY A 266 18.29 -3.45 27.73
N ASP A 267 19.03 -4.42 27.20
CA ASP A 267 18.50 -5.68 26.63
C ASP A 267 17.60 -6.48 27.59
N THR A 268 18.01 -6.61 28.86
CA THR A 268 17.26 -7.38 29.86
C THR A 268 15.90 -6.77 30.12
N ALA A 269 15.86 -5.47 30.43
CA ALA A 269 14.61 -4.77 30.70
C ALA A 269 13.71 -4.71 29.46
N TYR A 270 14.30 -4.51 28.27
CA TYR A 270 13.57 -4.53 27.01
C TYR A 270 12.88 -5.88 26.77
N SER A 271 13.58 -6.99 27.02
CA SER A 271 13.04 -8.34 26.84
C SER A 271 11.84 -8.63 27.72
N GLU A 272 11.81 -8.08 28.94
CA GLU A 272 10.66 -8.16 29.85
C GLU A 272 9.53 -7.24 29.37
N LEU A 273 9.85 -5.97 29.11
CA LEU A 273 8.88 -4.94 28.73
C LEU A 273 8.13 -5.27 27.44
N ARG A 274 8.82 -5.78 26.41
CA ARG A 274 8.25 -5.97 25.07
C ARG A 274 7.08 -6.96 25.01
N THR A 275 6.92 -7.78 26.04
CA THR A 275 5.85 -8.77 26.16
C THR A 275 4.64 -8.25 26.94
N THR A 276 4.76 -7.05 27.53
CA THR A 276 3.70 -6.47 28.36
C THR A 276 2.67 -5.73 27.52
N TYR A 277 1.40 -5.83 27.92
CA TYR A 277 0.30 -5.07 27.32
C TYR A 277 0.59 -3.56 27.30
N ALA A 278 1.15 -3.00 28.38
CA ALA A 278 1.45 -1.57 28.50
C ALA A 278 2.45 -1.11 27.42
N TYR A 279 3.48 -1.91 27.14
CA TYR A 279 4.44 -1.60 26.09
C TYR A 279 3.82 -1.70 24.70
N CYS A 280 3.08 -2.78 24.42
CA CYS A 280 2.42 -2.97 23.12
C CYS A 280 1.35 -1.89 22.85
N SER A 281 0.64 -1.45 23.89
CA SER A 281 -0.26 -0.30 23.83
C SER A 281 0.50 1.00 23.54
N GLY A 282 1.64 1.23 24.18
CA GLY A 282 2.52 2.37 23.89
C GLY A 282 3.08 2.36 22.45
N LEU A 283 3.42 1.19 21.90
CA LEU A 283 3.80 1.06 20.49
C LEU A 283 2.64 1.39 19.54
N THR A 284 1.42 1.01 19.91
CA THR A 284 0.21 1.34 19.13
C THR A 284 -0.02 2.85 19.13
N ASP A 285 0.14 3.52 20.27
CA ASP A 285 0.05 4.98 20.37
C ASP A 285 1.17 5.67 19.56
N PHE A 286 2.40 5.13 19.61
CA PHE A 286 3.48 5.60 18.76
C PHE A 286 3.12 5.51 17.27
N ASP A 287 2.65 4.34 16.81
CA ASP A 287 2.37 4.07 15.40
C ASP A 287 1.20 4.91 14.85
N THR A 288 0.16 5.12 15.67
CA THR A 288 -1.11 5.71 15.23
C THR A 288 -1.27 7.19 15.57
N VAL A 289 -0.54 7.72 16.56
CA VAL A 289 -0.67 9.10 17.03
C VAL A 289 0.65 9.86 16.89
N ILE A 290 1.73 9.39 17.53
CA ILE A 290 2.98 10.15 17.63
C ILE A 290 3.70 10.22 16.30
N LYS A 291 3.89 9.07 15.63
CA LYS A 291 4.59 8.95 14.36
C LYS A 291 3.89 9.75 13.24
N PRO A 292 2.55 9.65 13.04
CA PRO A 292 1.85 10.47 12.04
C PRO A 292 1.86 11.98 12.36
N ALA A 293 1.96 12.36 13.63
CA ALA A 293 2.02 13.76 14.07
C ALA A 293 3.40 14.40 13.90
N PHE A 294 4.46 13.63 13.67
CA PHE A 294 5.83 14.15 13.58
C PHE A 294 6.02 15.12 12.40
N ARG A 295 6.71 16.24 12.64
CA ARG A 295 6.96 17.32 11.66
C ARG A 295 8.44 17.64 11.44
N GLY A 296 9.35 16.93 12.10
CA GLY A 296 10.79 17.23 12.07
C GLY A 296 11.23 18.21 13.16
N TRP A 297 12.18 19.08 12.83
CA TRP A 297 12.74 20.09 13.74
C TRP A 297 11.75 21.23 13.99
N GLY A 298 11.36 21.47 15.24
CA GLY A 298 10.45 22.58 15.58
C GLY A 298 9.68 22.46 16.90
N ASP A 299 9.57 21.28 17.48
CA ASP A 299 8.98 21.05 18.82
C ASP A 299 10.02 20.54 19.82
N ARG A 300 9.75 20.74 21.12
CA ARG A 300 10.63 20.40 22.25
C ARG A 300 11.13 18.94 22.15
N ASP A 301 12.45 18.75 22.23
CA ASP A 301 13.15 17.46 22.31
C ASP A 301 12.94 16.45 21.16
N ASN A 302 12.90 16.94 19.91
CA ASN A 302 12.75 16.07 18.72
C ASN A 302 14.05 15.37 18.25
N GLU A 303 15.20 15.49 18.92
CA GLU A 303 16.46 14.91 18.40
C GLU A 303 16.39 13.39 18.26
N ALA A 304 15.83 12.70 19.27
CA ALA A 304 15.63 11.24 19.21
C ALA A 304 14.67 10.83 18.08
N MET A 305 13.57 11.57 17.92
CA MET A 305 12.60 11.33 16.85
C MET A 305 13.21 11.55 15.46
N VAL A 306 14.05 12.58 15.30
CA VAL A 306 14.80 12.78 14.06
C VAL A 306 15.74 11.60 13.80
N ARG A 307 16.47 11.11 14.81
CA ARG A 307 17.34 9.91 14.66
C ARG A 307 16.56 8.66 14.25
N ILE A 308 15.30 8.53 14.68
CA ILE A 308 14.41 7.42 14.32
C ILE A 308 13.89 7.55 12.88
N PHE A 309 13.51 8.75 12.43
CA PHE A 309 12.95 8.95 11.08
C PHE A 309 14.01 9.08 9.99
N ASP A 310 15.11 9.79 10.27
CA ASP A 310 16.13 10.17 9.28
C ASP A 310 16.67 9.00 8.45
N PRO A 311 16.96 7.82 9.02
CA PRO A 311 17.49 6.72 8.24
C PRO A 311 16.52 6.32 7.12
N VAL A 312 15.25 6.13 7.46
CA VAL A 312 14.19 5.76 6.50
C VAL A 312 13.96 6.89 5.50
N VAL A 313 13.87 8.13 5.96
CA VAL A 313 13.62 9.30 5.09
C VAL A 313 14.78 9.54 4.11
N LYS A 314 16.04 9.35 4.53
CA LYS A 314 17.22 9.48 3.65
C LYS A 314 17.28 8.38 2.61
N GLU A 315 16.86 7.16 2.95
CA GLU A 315 16.75 6.08 1.95
C GLU A 315 15.74 6.44 0.86
N ILE A 316 14.57 6.96 1.24
CA ILE A 316 13.54 7.42 0.28
C ILE A 316 14.05 8.60 -0.55
N GLU A 317 14.73 9.56 0.08
CA GLU A 317 15.35 10.69 -0.62
C GLU A 317 16.37 10.22 -1.66
N SER A 318 17.20 9.23 -1.33
CA SER A 318 18.15 8.62 -2.27
C SER A 318 17.43 7.96 -3.45
N LEU A 319 16.40 7.16 -3.17
CA LEU A 319 15.60 6.51 -4.22
C LEU A 319 14.94 7.52 -5.16
N VAL A 320 14.38 8.61 -4.63
CA VAL A 320 13.82 9.70 -5.45
C VAL A 320 14.90 10.36 -6.30
N ALA A 321 16.07 10.65 -5.73
CA ALA A 321 17.18 11.27 -6.47
C ALA A 321 17.71 10.37 -7.60
N GLU A 322 17.82 9.06 -7.35
CA GLU A 322 18.19 8.05 -8.34
C GLU A 322 17.15 7.98 -9.46
N GLN A 323 15.86 7.97 -9.11
CA GLN A 323 14.75 7.94 -10.07
C GLN A 323 14.72 9.18 -10.98
N ILE A 324 14.95 10.37 -10.42
CA ILE A 324 15.05 11.62 -11.18
C ILE A 324 16.27 11.61 -12.09
N THR A 325 17.39 11.05 -11.63
CA THR A 325 18.62 10.93 -12.42
C THR A 325 18.41 9.99 -13.60
N ALA A 326 17.78 8.83 -13.38
CA ALA A 326 17.43 7.89 -14.45
C ALA A 326 16.54 8.54 -15.51
N LEU A 327 15.52 9.29 -15.10
CA LEU A 327 14.65 10.03 -16.02
C LEU A 327 15.43 11.03 -16.89
N ARG A 328 16.36 11.79 -16.28
CA ARG A 328 17.18 12.76 -17.01
C ARG A 328 18.05 12.08 -18.06
N LEU A 329 18.62 10.91 -17.74
CA LEU A 329 19.42 10.13 -18.68
C LEU A 329 18.58 9.62 -19.85
N GLU A 330 17.40 9.05 -19.58
CA GLU A 330 16.47 8.58 -20.63
C GLU A 330 16.07 9.71 -21.59
N ARG A 331 15.78 10.92 -21.08
CA ARG A 331 15.46 12.08 -21.91
C ARG A 331 16.64 12.55 -22.79
N LEU A 332 17.85 12.49 -22.26
CA LEU A 332 19.06 12.82 -23.02
C LEU A 332 19.28 11.83 -24.18
N GLU A 333 19.01 10.55 -23.97
CA GLU A 333 19.11 9.52 -25.01
C GLU A 333 18.05 9.67 -26.10
N MET A 334 16.88 10.23 -25.77
CA MET A 334 15.80 10.52 -26.72
C MET A 334 15.99 11.82 -27.52
N ASP A 335 17.15 12.50 -27.40
CA ASP A 335 17.44 13.81 -28.00
C ASP A 335 16.40 14.90 -27.63
N GLU A 336 15.73 14.73 -26.50
CA GLU A 336 14.86 15.74 -25.93
C GLU A 336 15.69 16.82 -25.24
N LYS A 337 15.20 18.07 -25.24
CA LYS A 337 15.90 19.16 -24.57
C LYS A 337 16.13 18.81 -23.09
N PRO A 338 17.39 18.85 -22.60
CA PRO A 338 17.74 18.54 -21.19
C PRO A 338 16.98 19.40 -20.17
N GLU A 339 16.46 20.54 -20.62
CA GLU A 339 15.76 21.55 -19.81
C GLU A 339 14.34 21.12 -19.40
N LYS A 340 13.74 20.10 -20.05
CA LYS A 340 12.50 19.48 -19.56
C LYS A 340 12.84 18.55 -18.39
N GLY A 341 12.97 19.12 -17.20
CA GLY A 341 13.15 18.38 -15.96
C GLY A 341 11.88 17.65 -15.48
N VAL A 342 11.90 17.23 -14.22
CA VAL A 342 10.73 16.69 -13.53
C VAL A 342 9.85 17.85 -13.08
N ALA A 343 8.59 17.85 -13.51
CA ALA A 343 7.63 18.90 -13.16
C ALA A 343 7.10 18.73 -11.72
N ALA A 344 6.86 17.49 -11.31
CA ALA A 344 6.34 17.18 -9.99
C ALA A 344 6.77 15.79 -9.48
N ILE A 345 6.84 15.67 -8.15
CA ILE A 345 6.86 14.41 -7.42
C ILE A 345 5.50 14.24 -6.77
N PHE A 346 4.78 13.17 -7.09
CA PHE A 346 3.57 12.78 -6.37
C PHE A 346 3.94 11.86 -5.23
N LEU A 347 3.77 12.37 -4.01
CA LEU A 347 4.03 11.62 -2.80
C LEU A 347 2.71 11.02 -2.31
N VAL A 348 2.59 9.70 -2.46
CA VAL A 348 1.39 8.91 -2.16
C VAL A 348 1.71 7.80 -1.16
N GLY A 349 0.68 7.10 -0.69
CA GLY A 349 0.83 6.05 0.32
C GLY A 349 0.71 6.58 1.76
N GLY A 350 0.66 5.65 2.71
CA GLY A 350 0.49 5.96 4.13
C GLY A 350 1.66 6.80 4.68
N PHE A 351 2.90 6.37 4.41
CA PHE A 351 4.08 7.15 4.82
C PHE A 351 4.29 8.37 3.93
N GLY A 352 3.81 8.35 2.69
CA GLY A 352 3.77 9.52 1.81
C GLY A 352 2.90 10.65 2.34
N SER A 353 2.02 10.39 3.32
CA SER A 353 1.28 11.44 4.04
C SER A 353 2.12 12.14 5.13
N SER A 354 3.35 11.68 5.39
CA SER A 354 4.28 12.29 6.35
C SER A 354 4.69 13.69 5.92
N VAL A 355 4.38 14.68 6.76
CA VAL A 355 4.81 16.07 6.55
C VAL A 355 6.34 16.19 6.63
N TYR A 356 6.98 15.39 7.49
CA TYR A 356 8.44 15.40 7.60
C TYR A 356 9.09 14.94 6.29
N LEU A 357 8.67 13.78 5.76
CA LEU A 357 9.18 13.24 4.49
C LEU A 357 8.97 14.25 3.35
N LYS A 358 7.76 14.81 3.24
CA LYS A 358 7.47 15.84 2.23
C LYS A 358 8.42 17.03 2.34
N SER A 359 8.66 17.53 3.54
CA SER A 359 9.53 18.68 3.77
C SER A 359 10.98 18.41 3.37
N ILE A 360 11.46 17.18 3.52
CA ILE A 360 12.80 16.77 3.08
C ILE A 360 12.85 16.72 1.55
N LEU A 361 11.89 16.05 0.90
CA LEU A 361 11.84 15.99 -0.56
C LEU A 361 11.70 17.37 -1.21
N GLU A 362 10.95 18.29 -0.60
CA GLU A 362 10.85 19.69 -1.08
C GLU A 362 12.20 20.42 -0.99
N LYS A 363 12.97 20.18 0.07
CA LYS A 363 14.29 20.80 0.28
C LYS A 363 15.35 20.25 -0.68
N SER A 364 15.37 18.95 -0.92
CA SER A 364 16.37 18.34 -1.81
C SER A 364 16.07 18.46 -3.29
N ASN A 365 14.84 18.83 -3.68
CA ASN A 365 14.44 18.97 -5.07
C ASN A 365 13.98 20.41 -5.39
N PRO A 366 14.86 21.42 -5.28
CA PRO A 366 14.50 22.80 -5.55
C PRO A 366 14.01 22.96 -7.00
N GLY A 367 12.83 23.55 -7.17
CA GLY A 367 12.19 23.75 -8.47
C GLY A 367 11.26 22.61 -8.93
N VAL A 368 11.23 21.49 -8.21
CA VAL A 368 10.26 20.41 -8.44
C VAL A 368 9.11 20.55 -7.45
N ARG A 369 7.86 20.45 -7.93
CA ARG A 369 6.69 20.50 -7.05
C ARG A 369 6.51 19.17 -6.35
N VAL A 370 6.62 19.12 -5.02
CA VAL A 370 6.22 17.91 -4.25
C VAL A 370 4.75 18.03 -3.89
N ILE A 371 3.93 17.16 -4.47
CA ILE A 371 2.48 17.17 -4.37
C ILE A 371 2.03 15.95 -3.57
N GLN A 372 1.41 16.21 -2.42
CA GLN A 372 0.66 15.20 -1.66
C GLN A 372 -0.82 15.34 -2.01
N PRO A 373 -1.45 14.34 -2.64
CA PRO A 373 -2.89 14.33 -2.86
C PRO A 373 -3.64 14.37 -1.53
N ARG A 374 -4.83 14.98 -1.49
CA ARG A 374 -5.66 15.05 -0.27
C ARG A 374 -5.98 13.66 0.27
N GLU A 375 -6.08 12.68 -0.62
CA GLU A 375 -6.38 11.29 -0.33
C GLU A 375 -5.18 10.38 -0.63
N ALA A 376 -3.95 10.86 -0.39
CA ALA A 376 -2.71 10.11 -0.64
C ALA A 376 -2.74 8.68 -0.07
N TRP A 377 -3.35 8.49 1.10
CA TRP A 377 -3.44 7.18 1.76
C TRP A 377 -4.33 6.18 1.02
N SER A 378 -5.38 6.65 0.33
CA SER A 378 -6.32 5.82 -0.45
C SER A 378 -6.14 5.98 -1.97
N ALA A 379 -5.11 6.69 -2.42
CA ALA A 379 -4.88 6.95 -3.84
C ALA A 379 -4.54 5.69 -4.64
N ILE A 380 -4.04 4.64 -3.98
CA ILE A 380 -3.66 3.36 -4.62
C ILE A 380 -4.90 2.50 -4.90
N VAL A 381 -5.90 2.53 -4.01
CA VAL A 381 -7.09 1.66 -4.15
C VAL A 381 -8.13 2.26 -5.10
N LYS A 382 -8.18 3.58 -5.21
CA LYS A 382 -9.02 4.32 -6.15
C LYS A 382 -8.35 4.39 -7.51
#